data_AF-A0A7V2IIV0-F1
#
_entry.id   AF-A0A7V2IIV0-F1
#
_cell.length_a   1.000
_cell.length_b   1.000
_cell.length_c   1.000
_cell.angle_alpha   90.00
_cell.angle_beta   90.00
_cell.angle_gamma   90.00
#
_symmetry.space_group_name_H-M   'P 1'
#
loop_
_entity.id
_entity.type
_entity.pdbx_description
1 polymer ?
#
loop_
_entity_poly.entity_id
_entity_poly.type
_entity_poly.pdbx_seq_one_letter_code
_entity_poly.pdbx_strand_id
1 'polypeptide(L)'
;MLIIFLSLDTLNYKSPKKSVLLSTLIPGGGQFYNEKMLKGFIISSIDISSFSLFLYNTYKYNTTKQENYYWSSISYFITFFAIKMFSIVDAYIDSKMINAKRSKEKIEKNIKETIY
;
A
#
# COMPACT_ATOMS: atom_id res chain seq x y z
N MET A 1 -27.70 -4.60 -31.33
CA MET A 1 -26.94 -3.62 -30.50
C MET A 1 -26.92 -4.03 -29.01
N LEU A 2 -26.83 -5.33 -28.69
CA LEU A 2 -26.69 -5.83 -27.30
C LEU A 2 -25.35 -6.58 -27.12
N ILE A 3 -24.79 -7.11 -28.22
CA ILE A 3 -23.54 -7.90 -28.23
C ILE A 3 -22.31 -7.04 -27.94
N ILE A 4 -22.35 -5.74 -28.26
CA ILE A 4 -21.23 -4.81 -28.03
C ILE A 4 -21.08 -4.44 -26.54
N PHE A 5 -22.17 -4.46 -25.76
CA PHE A 5 -22.13 -4.15 -24.33
C PHE A 5 -21.50 -5.27 -23.49
N LEU A 6 -21.60 -6.54 -23.92
CA LEU A 6 -20.95 -7.67 -23.23
C LEU A 6 -19.41 -7.68 -23.40
N SER A 7 -18.86 -6.94 -24.36
CA SER A 7 -17.41 -6.93 -24.65
C SER A 7 -16.63 -5.91 -23.82
N LEU A 8 -17.30 -5.09 -23.01
CA LEU A 8 -16.69 -4.11 -22.11
C LEU A 8 -16.54 -4.66 -20.68
N ASP A 9 -16.09 -5.91 -20.55
CA ASP A 9 -15.38 -6.33 -19.33
C ASP A 9 -14.05 -5.56 -19.29
N THR A 10 -14.14 -4.27 -18.93
CA THR A 10 -12.97 -3.45 -18.63
C THR A 10 -12.36 -4.04 -17.38
N LEU A 11 -11.35 -4.89 -17.56
CA LEU A 11 -10.53 -5.36 -16.45
C LEU A 11 -10.12 -4.14 -15.65
N ASN A 12 -10.56 -4.07 -14.40
CA ASN A 12 -10.32 -2.93 -13.52
C ASN A 12 -8.86 -2.94 -13.04
N TYR A 13 -7.91 -2.84 -13.97
CA TYR A 13 -6.47 -2.92 -13.70
C TYR A 13 -6.04 -1.85 -12.71
N LYS A 14 -5.15 -2.22 -11.78
CA LYS A 14 -4.56 -1.32 -10.80
C LYS A 14 -3.37 -0.60 -11.43
N SER A 15 -3.31 0.73 -11.29
CA SER A 15 -2.17 1.50 -11.74
C SER A 15 -1.03 1.45 -10.71
N PRO A 16 0.16 0.92 -11.04
CA PRO A 16 1.28 0.89 -10.11
C PRO A 16 1.74 2.28 -9.68
N LYS A 17 1.69 3.25 -10.60
CA LYS A 17 2.01 4.65 -10.29
C LYS A 17 1.04 5.24 -9.27
N LYS A 18 -0.26 4.99 -9.42
CA LYS A 18 -1.27 5.44 -8.44
C LYS A 18 -1.09 4.75 -7.09
N SER A 19 -0.79 3.45 -7.08
CA SER A 19 -0.53 2.68 -5.85
C SER A 19 0.67 3.25 -5.07
N VAL A 20 1.78 3.52 -5.77
CA VAL A 20 2.97 4.18 -5.20
C VAL A 20 2.64 5.57 -4.64
N LEU A 21 1.93 6.40 -5.42
CA LEU A 21 1.55 7.75 -5.00
C LEU A 21 0.69 7.70 -3.73
N LEU A 22 -0.29 6.79 -3.67
CA LEU A 22 -1.16 6.63 -2.51
C LEU A 22 -0.40 6.11 -1.29
N SER A 23 0.50 5.14 -1.42
CA SER A 23 1.35 4.69 -0.31
C SER A 23 2.30 5.77 0.21
N THR A 24 2.71 6.70 -0.67
CA THR A 24 3.58 7.82 -0.28
C THR A 24 2.81 8.85 0.55
N LEU A 25 1.60 9.21 0.10
CA LEU A 25 0.80 10.27 0.72
C LEU A 25 0.02 9.81 1.94
N ILE A 26 -0.50 8.59 1.91
CA ILE A 26 -1.42 8.07 2.92
C ILE A 26 -0.83 6.78 3.51
N PRO A 27 -0.73 6.66 4.86
CA PRO A 27 -0.35 5.42 5.52
C PRO A 27 -1.15 4.23 5.00
N GLY A 28 -0.49 3.23 4.40
CA GLY A 28 -1.14 2.05 3.82
C GLY A 28 -1.98 2.31 2.55
N GLY A 29 -1.97 3.53 2.00
CA GLY A 29 -2.86 3.96 0.92
C GLY A 29 -2.78 3.11 -0.36
N GLY A 30 -1.58 2.69 -0.77
CA GLY A 30 -1.42 1.82 -1.93
C GLY A 30 -1.99 0.41 -1.71
N GLN A 31 -1.99 -0.08 -0.46
CA GLN A 31 -2.60 -1.37 -0.12
C GLN A 31 -4.12 -1.31 -0.12
N PHE A 32 -4.71 -0.22 0.38
CA PHE A 32 -6.15 0.01 0.24
C PHE A 32 -6.57 0.13 -1.23
N TYR A 33 -5.78 0.84 -2.04
CA TYR A 33 -6.01 0.92 -3.49
C TYR A 33 -5.96 -0.44 -4.19
N ASN A 34 -5.03 -1.29 -3.75
CA ASN A 34 -4.87 -2.66 -4.22
C ASN A 34 -5.89 -3.65 -3.61
N GLU A 35 -6.93 -3.17 -2.91
CA GLU A 35 -7.98 -3.99 -2.28
C GLU A 35 -7.47 -4.96 -1.19
N LYS A 36 -6.24 -4.74 -0.68
CA LYS A 36 -5.63 -5.53 0.39
C LYS A 36 -5.88 -4.90 1.76
N MET A 37 -7.14 -4.93 2.20
CA MET A 37 -7.61 -4.24 3.41
C MET A 37 -6.81 -4.58 4.66
N LEU A 38 -6.65 -5.87 4.99
CA LEU A 38 -5.93 -6.30 6.18
C LEU A 38 -4.47 -5.79 6.17
N LYS A 39 -3.79 -5.92 5.03
CA LYS A 39 -2.42 -5.44 4.86
C LYS A 39 -2.35 -3.91 5.00
N GLY A 40 -3.31 -3.20 4.43
CA GLY A 40 -3.48 -1.75 4.59
C GLY A 40 -3.58 -1.37 6.06
N PHE A 41 -4.50 -1.97 6.82
CA PHE A 41 -4.66 -1.68 8.24
C PHE A 41 -3.40 -1.93 9.06
N ILE A 42 -2.71 -3.05 8.82
CA ILE A 42 -1.47 -3.37 9.52
C ILE A 42 -0.41 -2.30 9.25
N ILE A 43 -0.15 -2.00 7.97
CA ILE A 43 0.85 -1.00 7.59
C ILE A 43 0.48 0.38 8.14
N SER A 44 -0.76 0.82 7.98
CA SER A 44 -1.23 2.11 8.51
C SER A 44 -1.04 2.20 10.02
N SER A 45 -1.35 1.14 10.76
CA SER A 45 -1.22 1.12 12.22
C SER A 45 0.24 1.28 12.66
N ILE A 46 1.17 0.55 12.02
CA ILE A 46 2.59 0.63 12.38
C ILE A 46 3.19 1.97 11.95
N ASP A 47 2.81 2.48 10.78
CA ASP A 47 3.27 3.77 10.24
C ASP A 47 2.81 4.95 11.12
N ILE A 48 1.51 4.98 11.48
CA ILE A 48 0.92 6.01 12.36
C ILE A 48 1.52 5.93 13.76
N SER A 49 1.65 4.74 14.35
CA SER A 49 2.20 4.58 15.69
C SER A 49 3.68 4.98 15.77
N SER A 50 4.49 4.58 14.78
CA SER A 50 5.91 4.96 14.71
C SER A 50 6.07 6.47 14.58
N PHE A 51 5.29 7.12 13.73
CA PHE A 51 5.33 8.58 13.57
C PHE A 51 4.86 9.31 14.84
N SER A 52 3.80 8.81 15.48
CA SER A 52 3.28 9.36 16.74
C SER A 52 4.31 9.26 17.87
N LEU A 53 5.00 8.12 17.96
CA LEU A 53 6.07 7.90 18.93
C LEU A 53 7.29 8.78 18.65
N PHE A 54 7.66 8.97 17.39
CA PHE A 54 8.69 9.94 17.00
C PHE A 54 8.36 11.35 17.50
N LEU A 55 7.14 11.85 17.25
CA LEU A 55 6.71 13.17 17.70
C LEU A 55 6.69 13.27 19.23
N TYR A 56 6.16 12.26 19.91
CA TYR A 56 6.11 12.21 21.37
C TYR A 56 7.51 12.27 22.00
N ASN A 57 8.44 11.45 21.52
CA ASN A 57 9.80 11.40 22.04
C ASN A 57 10.57 12.69 21.71
N THR A 58 10.36 13.28 20.53
CA THR A 58 10.94 14.59 20.17
C THR A 58 10.46 15.69 21.12
N TYR A 59 9.15 15.72 21.39
CA TYR A 59 8.59 16.67 22.34
C TYR A 59 9.17 16.47 23.75
N LYS A 60 9.21 15.22 24.24
CA LYS A 60 9.78 14.88 25.55
C LYS A 60 11.26 15.25 25.66
N TYR A 61 12.05 15.01 24.63
CA TYR A 61 13.45 15.43 24.59
C TYR A 61 13.56 16.96 24.67
N ASN A 62 12.75 17.69 23.90
CA ASN A 62 12.80 19.16 23.90
C ASN A 62 12.47 19.78 25.25
N THR A 63 11.57 19.16 26.03
CA THR A 63 11.20 19.62 27.37
C THR A 63 12.17 19.16 28.46
N THR A 64 12.58 17.90 28.45
CA THR A 64 13.34 17.29 29.57
C THR A 64 14.85 17.27 29.34
N LYS A 65 15.28 17.38 28.08
CA LYS A 65 16.68 17.21 27.63
C LYS A 65 17.31 15.88 28.03
N GLN A 66 16.51 14.84 28.31
CA GLN A 66 17.04 13.51 28.59
C GLN A 66 17.37 12.76 27.30
N GLU A 67 18.62 12.31 27.18
CA GLU A 67 19.16 11.60 26.02
C GLU A 67 18.36 10.35 25.60
N ASN A 68 17.75 9.64 26.54
CA ASN A 68 16.94 8.46 26.21
C ASN A 68 15.79 8.78 25.24
N TYR A 69 15.17 9.97 25.38
CA TYR A 69 14.11 10.41 24.46
C TYR A 69 14.67 10.82 23.09
N TYR A 70 15.91 11.31 23.02
CA TYR A 70 16.57 11.62 21.75
C TYR A 70 16.80 10.36 20.91
N TRP A 71 17.44 9.35 21.50
CA TRP A 71 17.70 8.08 20.83
C TRP A 71 16.41 7.35 20.45
N SER A 72 15.41 7.38 21.32
CA SER A 72 14.09 6.82 21.02
C SER A 72 13.44 7.54 19.84
N SER A 73 13.48 8.88 19.80
CA SER A 73 12.95 9.67 18.69
C SER A 73 13.58 9.27 17.36
N ILE A 74 14.91 9.23 17.28
CA ILE A 74 15.63 8.83 16.07
C ILE A 74 15.27 7.40 15.64
N SER A 75 15.21 6.47 16.59
CA SER A 75 14.84 5.08 16.30
C SER A 75 13.44 4.98 15.68
N TYR A 76 12.46 5.68 16.25
CA TYR A 76 11.09 5.69 15.71
C TYR A 76 10.99 6.41 14.36
N PHE A 77 11.79 7.45 14.12
CA PHE A 77 11.87 8.12 12.83
C PHE A 77 12.43 7.20 11.74
N ILE A 78 13.54 6.51 12.03
CA ILE A 78 14.14 5.51 11.13
C ILE A 78 13.15 4.39 10.85
N THR A 79 12.47 3.89 11.88
CA THR A 79 11.45 2.85 11.77
C THR A 79 10.30 3.28 10.86
N PHE A 80 9.74 4.48 11.11
CA PHE A 80 8.71 5.09 10.26
C PHE A 80 9.16 5.16 8.79
N PHE A 81 10.36 5.69 8.54
CA PHE A 81 10.87 5.85 7.17
C PHE A 81 11.08 4.49 6.48
N ALA A 82 11.60 3.49 7.20
CA ALA A 82 11.79 2.14 6.68
C ALA A 82 10.44 1.49 6.30
N ILE A 83 9.42 1.59 7.17
CA ILE A 83 8.08 1.07 6.90
C ILE A 83 7.44 1.79 5.72
N LYS A 84 7.60 3.12 5.62
CA LYS A 84 7.09 3.92 4.51
C LYS A 84 7.68 3.45 3.17
N MET A 85 9.00 3.28 3.09
CA MET A 85 9.67 2.81 1.88
C MET A 85 9.26 1.37 1.52
N PHE A 86 9.21 0.48 2.51
CA PHE A 86 8.72 -0.89 2.32
C PHE A 86 7.28 -0.89 1.77
N SER A 87 6.38 -0.10 2.35
CA SER A 87 4.98 -0.01 1.92
C SER A 87 4.83 0.47 0.48
N ILE A 88 5.67 1.42 0.03
CA ILE A 88 5.65 1.92 -1.35
C ILE A 88 6.03 0.81 -2.34
N VAL A 89 7.14 0.10 -2.07
CA VAL A 89 7.62 -0.99 -2.93
C VAL A 89 6.63 -2.15 -2.95
N ASP A 90 6.14 -2.55 -1.78
CA ASP A 90 5.18 -3.63 -1.62
C ASP A 90 3.85 -3.33 -2.35
N ALA A 91 3.36 -2.09 -2.27
CA ALA A 91 2.17 -1.67 -3.01
C ALA A 91 2.38 -1.65 -4.53
N TYR A 92 3.57 -1.27 -4.99
CA TYR A 92 3.94 -1.36 -6.41
C TYR A 92 3.90 -2.81 -6.91
N ILE A 93 4.54 -3.73 -6.19
CA ILE A 93 4.58 -5.15 -6.53
C ILE A 93 3.16 -5.73 -6.54
N ASP A 94 2.38 -5.43 -5.51
CA ASP A 94 1.01 -5.94 -5.37
C ASP A 94 0.10 -5.51 -6.52
N SER A 95 0.21 -4.25 -6.97
CA SER A 95 -0.57 -3.77 -8.12
C SER A 95 -0.24 -4.53 -9.40
N LYS A 96 1.04 -4.86 -9.65
CA LYS A 96 1.48 -5.67 -10.79
C LYS A 96 0.98 -7.11 -10.69
N MET A 97 1.07 -7.71 -9.51
CA MET A 97 0.60 -9.09 -9.27
C MET A 97 -0.90 -9.22 -9.50
N ILE A 98 -1.69 -8.25 -9.03
CA ILE A 98 -3.15 -8.21 -9.26
C ILE A 98 -3.44 -8.14 -10.76
N ASN A 99 -2.72 -7.29 -11.49
CA ASN A 99 -2.90 -7.17 -12.94
C ASN A 99 -2.53 -8.45 -13.68
N ALA A 100 -1.42 -9.10 -13.31
CA ALA A 100 -0.99 -10.36 -13.89
C ALA A 100 -2.03 -11.48 -13.64
N LYS A 101 -2.55 -11.57 -12.41
CA LYS A 101 -3.59 -12.53 -12.03
C LYS A 101 -4.87 -12.32 -12.85
N ARG A 102 -5.36 -11.08 -12.92
CA ARG A 102 -6.57 -10.71 -13.71
C ARG A 102 -6.39 -10.98 -15.20
N SER A 103 -5.20 -10.75 -15.74
CA SER A 103 -4.89 -11.09 -17.13
C SER A 103 -4.97 -12.61 -17.38
N LYS A 104 -4.44 -13.41 -16.46
CA LYS A 104 -4.48 -14.87 -16.55
C LYS A 104 -5.92 -15.39 -16.47
N GLU A 105 -6.71 -14.89 -15.52
CA GLU A 105 -8.14 -15.26 -15.35
C GLU A 105 -8.96 -14.95 -16.61
N LYS A 106 -8.73 -13.81 -17.27
CA LYS A 106 -9.41 -13.47 -18.52
C LYS A 106 -9.05 -14.44 -19.65
N ILE A 107 -7.78 -14.82 -19.79
CA ILE A 107 -7.33 -15.79 -20.79
C ILE A 107 -8.02 -17.14 -20.54
N GLU A 108 -8.05 -17.60 -19.29
CA GLU A 108 -8.71 -18.87 -18.91
C GLU A 108 -10.22 -18.85 -19.18
N LYS A 109 -10.89 -17.72 -18.90
CA LYS A 109 -12.33 -17.53 -19.20
C LYS A 109 -12.59 -17.61 -20.71
N ASN A 110 -11.83 -16.88 -21.52
CA ASN A 110 -11.98 -16.88 -22.98
C ASN A 110 -11.75 -18.26 -23.60
N ILE A 111 -10.75 -19.01 -23.11
CA ILE A 111 -10.48 -20.38 -23.59
C ILE A 111 -11.68 -21.29 -23.29
N LYS A 112 -12.24 -21.23 -22.07
CA LYS A 112 -13.42 -22.03 -21.71
C LYS A 112 -14.62 -21.68 -22.57
N GLU A 113 -14.92 -20.40 -22.77
CA GLU A 113 -16.03 -19.94 -23.61
C GLU A 113 -15.87 -20.28 -25.09
N THR A 114 -14.66 -20.56 -25.57
CA THR A 114 -14.42 -20.98 -26.98
C THR A 114 -14.61 -22.49 -27.17
N ILE A 115 -14.56 -23.27 -26.09
CA ILE A 115 -14.62 -24.75 -26.12
C ILE A 115 -16.06 -25.26 -25.93
N TYR A 116 -16.99 -24.42 -25.44
CA TYR A 116 -18.42 -24.71 -25.28
C TYR A 116 -19.26 -23.96 -26.31
#